data_AF-A0AAP4X2C2-F1
#
_entry.id   AF-A0AAP4X2C2-F1
#
_cell.length_a   1.000
_cell.length_b   1.000
_cell.length_c   1.000
_cell.angle_alpha   90.00
_cell.angle_beta   90.00
_cell.angle_gamma   90.00
#
_symmetry.space_group_name_H-M   'P 1'
#
loop_
_entity.id
_entity.type
_entity.pdbx_description
1 polymer ?
#
loop_
_entity_poly.entity_id
_entity_poly.type
_entity_poly.pdbx_seq_one_letter_code
_entity_poly.pdbx_strand_id
1 'polypeptide(L)'
;MKWINILLISFLLFGCEQVATIEPEVRPNNIPLAALWVGGSDGGVYVKVDPENGQYKGTIYFESSGEVWYQGGFQYSGNEIIDTRDQTLYAAWDGDILYLTNGEKLVSMATE
;
A
#
# COMPACT_ATOMS: atom_id res chain seq x y z
N MET A 1 20.11 37.25 18.43
CA MET A 1 18.74 36.92 17.96
C MET A 1 18.75 36.25 16.57
N LYS A 2 19.57 35.20 16.36
CA LYS A 2 19.64 34.44 15.08
C LYS A 2 19.45 32.93 15.26
N TRP A 3 19.36 32.45 16.50
CA TRP A 3 19.29 31.01 16.81
C TRP A 3 17.87 30.48 16.99
N ILE A 4 16.88 31.37 17.16
CA ILE A 4 15.46 31.02 17.25
C ILE A 4 14.91 30.42 15.94
N ASN A 5 15.45 30.84 14.78
CA ASN A 5 14.99 30.33 13.48
C ASN A 5 15.52 28.91 13.15
N ILE A 6 16.58 28.45 13.82
CA ILE A 6 17.14 27.10 13.58
C ILE A 6 16.34 26.04 14.34
N LEU A 7 15.77 26.39 15.50
CA LEU A 7 14.99 25.46 16.33
C LEU A 7 13.64 25.08 15.68
N LEU A 8 13.05 25.97 14.88
CA LEU A 8 11.77 25.71 14.20
C LEU A 8 11.91 24.73 13.02
N ILE A 9 13.07 24.72 12.35
CA ILE A 9 13.32 23.86 11.18
C ILE A 9 13.64 22.42 11.61
N SER A 10 14.26 22.25 12.78
CA SER A 10 14.61 20.91 13.28
C SER A 10 13.39 20.07 13.71
N PHE A 11 12.24 20.69 13.98
CA PHE A 11 11.02 19.99 14.41
C PHE A 11 10.25 19.35 13.24
N LEU A 12 10.52 19.77 11.99
CA LEU A 12 9.82 19.28 10.80
C LEU A 12 10.41 17.98 10.22
N LEU A 13 11.52 17.48 10.75
CA LEU A 13 12.23 16.30 10.22
C LEU A 13 11.87 14.97 10.92
N PHE A 14 11.02 14.99 11.96
CA PHE A 14 10.63 13.79 12.72
C PHE A 14 9.31 13.15 12.25
N GLY A 15 8.75 13.58 11.11
CA GLY A 15 7.40 13.18 10.68
C GLY A 15 7.28 11.88 9.88
N CYS A 16 8.35 11.12 9.68
CA CYS A 16 8.30 9.86 8.90
C CYS A 16 8.71 8.66 9.77
N GLU A 17 7.90 8.34 10.77
CA GLU A 17 7.98 7.03 11.42
C GLU A 17 7.08 6.06 10.66
N GLN A 18 7.60 4.89 10.26
CA GLN A 18 6.78 3.85 9.66
C GLN A 18 5.74 3.41 10.70
N VAL A 19 4.47 3.74 10.44
CA VAL A 19 3.37 3.27 11.28
C VAL A 19 3.33 1.74 11.18
N ALA A 20 3.42 1.07 12.32
CA ALA A 20 3.33 -0.39 12.37
C ALA A 20 2.00 -0.82 11.72
N THR A 21 2.09 -1.72 10.73
CA THR A 21 0.88 -2.33 10.15
C THR A 21 0.32 -3.32 11.17
N ILE A 22 -0.96 -3.16 11.52
CA ILE A 22 -1.67 -4.06 12.43
C ILE A 22 -2.72 -4.77 11.60
N GLU A 23 -2.47 -6.03 11.27
CA GLU A 23 -3.47 -6.86 10.60
C GLU A 23 -4.63 -7.19 11.55
N PRO A 24 -5.89 -7.19 11.09
CA PRO A 24 -7.03 -7.64 11.89
C PRO A 24 -6.84 -9.06 12.43
N GLU A 25 -7.32 -9.30 13.65
CA GLU A 25 -7.22 -10.63 14.30
C GLU A 25 -7.94 -11.73 13.50
N VAL A 26 -9.02 -11.37 12.79
CA VAL A 26 -9.84 -12.29 12.01
C VAL A 26 -9.69 -11.97 10.52
N ARG A 27 -8.92 -12.78 9.80
CA ARG A 27 -8.85 -12.78 8.34
C ARG A 27 -10.03 -13.59 7.75
N PRO A 28 -10.84 -13.03 6.84
CA PRO A 28 -11.87 -13.79 6.13
C PRO A 28 -11.31 -14.96 5.32
N ASN A 29 -11.96 -16.12 5.38
CA ASN A 29 -11.47 -17.38 4.77
C ASN A 29 -11.40 -17.36 3.23
N ASN A 30 -12.12 -16.45 2.58
CA ASN A 30 -12.13 -16.27 1.13
C ASN A 30 -10.96 -15.41 0.62
N ILE A 31 -10.18 -14.79 1.51
CA ILE A 31 -8.98 -14.03 1.14
C ILE A 31 -7.81 -15.01 0.95
N PRO A 32 -7.14 -15.01 -0.22
CA PRO A 32 -5.99 -15.89 -0.44
C PRO A 32 -4.86 -15.64 0.55
N LEU A 33 -4.16 -16.69 0.99
CA LEU A 33 -2.98 -16.58 1.87
C LEU A 33 -1.86 -15.70 1.30
N ALA A 34 -1.78 -15.60 -0.03
CA ALA A 34 -0.81 -14.76 -0.71
C ALA A 34 -1.19 -13.27 -0.72
N ALA A 35 -2.39 -12.89 -0.26
CA ALA A 35 -2.80 -11.50 -0.15
C ALA A 35 -2.26 -10.88 1.15
N LEU A 36 -1.50 -9.81 0.99
CA LEU A 36 -0.81 -9.11 2.07
C LEU A 36 -1.73 -8.05 2.67
N TRP A 37 -1.64 -7.86 3.98
CA TRP A 37 -2.34 -6.79 4.65
C TRP A 37 -1.69 -5.44 4.34
N VAL A 38 -2.50 -4.47 3.90
CA VAL A 38 -2.11 -3.08 3.66
C VAL A 38 -3.08 -2.17 4.39
N GLY A 39 -2.67 -1.72 5.58
CA GLY A 39 -3.52 -0.93 6.47
C GLY A 39 -2.91 -0.67 7.85
N GLY A 40 -3.67 0.01 8.69
CA GLY A 40 -3.26 0.41 10.04
C GLY A 40 -4.41 0.27 11.05
N SER A 41 -4.33 1.04 12.14
CA SER A 41 -5.35 1.05 13.20
C SER A 41 -6.75 1.41 12.72
N ASP A 42 -6.83 2.17 11.62
CA ASP A 42 -8.07 2.71 11.07
C ASP A 42 -8.66 1.81 9.98
N GLY A 43 -8.12 0.60 9.82
CA GLY A 43 -8.49 -0.38 8.81
C GLY A 43 -7.55 -0.41 7.61
N GLY A 44 -7.95 -1.17 6.60
CA GLY A 44 -7.16 -1.39 5.41
C GLY A 44 -7.79 -2.38 4.43
N VAL A 45 -6.93 -2.95 3.60
CA VAL A 45 -7.31 -3.92 2.58
C VAL A 45 -6.30 -5.05 2.52
N TYR A 46 -6.73 -6.18 1.97
CA TYR A 46 -5.81 -7.22 1.56
C TYR A 46 -5.48 -7.05 0.07
N VAL A 47 -4.20 -7.19 -0.25
CA VAL A 47 -3.67 -6.89 -1.58
C VAL A 47 -2.93 -8.10 -2.10
N LYS A 48 -3.31 -8.56 -3.28
CA LYS A 48 -2.53 -9.54 -4.04
C LYS A 48 -2.16 -8.92 -5.38
N VAL A 49 -0.87 -8.71 -5.62
CA VAL A 49 -0.37 -8.21 -6.89
C VAL A 49 0.66 -9.20 -7.43
N ASP A 50 0.54 -9.52 -8.72
CA ASP A 50 1.47 -10.38 -9.45
C ASP A 50 1.97 -9.62 -10.70
N PRO A 51 3.25 -9.74 -11.06
CA PRO A 51 3.74 -9.25 -12.35
C PRO A 51 3.13 -10.07 -13.50
N GLU A 52 2.60 -9.40 -14.52
CA GLU A 52 1.99 -10.00 -15.71
C GLU A 52 2.44 -9.23 -16.96
N ASN A 53 3.20 -9.86 -17.87
CA ASN A 53 3.63 -9.29 -19.17
C ASN A 53 4.32 -7.90 -19.08
N GLY A 54 5.15 -7.68 -18.06
CA GLY A 54 5.83 -6.40 -17.86
C GLY A 54 4.94 -5.30 -17.25
N GLN A 55 3.72 -5.65 -16.87
CA GLN A 55 2.83 -4.84 -16.06
C GLN A 55 2.54 -5.57 -14.74
N TYR A 56 1.68 -4.98 -13.91
CA TYR A 56 1.21 -5.58 -12.68
C TYR A 56 -0.29 -5.81 -12.77
N LYS A 57 -0.74 -6.93 -12.21
CA LYS A 57 -2.16 -7.24 -12.09
C LYS A 57 -2.43 -7.62 -10.66
N GLY A 58 -3.55 -7.19 -10.13
CA GLY A 58 -3.86 -7.50 -8.75
C GLY A 58 -5.32 -7.52 -8.41
N THR A 59 -5.56 -7.83 -7.15
CA THR A 59 -6.88 -7.88 -6.54
C THR A 59 -6.80 -7.24 -5.16
N ILE A 60 -7.73 -6.33 -4.89
CA ILE A 60 -7.93 -5.68 -3.60
C ILE A 60 -9.17 -6.30 -2.98
N TYR A 61 -9.02 -6.84 -1.77
CA TYR A 61 -10.09 -7.45 -1.01
C TYR A 61 -10.43 -6.59 0.20
N PHE A 62 -11.72 -6.43 0.47
CA PHE A 62 -12.20 -5.76 1.66
C PHE A 62 -11.86 -6.55 2.90
N GLU A 63 -11.33 -5.87 3.92
CA GLU A 63 -10.83 -6.48 5.15
C GLU A 63 -11.86 -7.35 5.89
N SER A 64 -13.14 -6.93 5.92
CA SER A 64 -14.13 -7.56 6.80
C SER A 64 -14.90 -8.70 6.15
N SER A 65 -15.10 -8.66 4.83
CA SER A 65 -15.88 -9.66 4.08
C SER A 65 -15.04 -10.49 3.10
N GLY A 66 -13.83 -10.03 2.76
CA GLY A 66 -13.05 -10.57 1.65
C GLY A 66 -13.68 -10.33 0.27
N GLU A 67 -14.67 -9.44 0.16
CA GLU A 67 -15.24 -9.02 -1.11
C GLU A 67 -14.17 -8.37 -1.99
N VAL A 68 -14.20 -8.65 -3.28
CA VAL A 68 -13.30 -8.02 -4.24
C VAL A 68 -13.77 -6.59 -4.48
N TRP A 69 -13.00 -5.61 -4.02
CA TRP A 69 -13.22 -4.18 -4.30
C TRP A 69 -12.62 -3.76 -5.63
N TYR A 70 -11.51 -4.40 -6.03
CA TYR A 70 -10.87 -4.16 -7.31
C TYR A 70 -10.20 -5.42 -7.83
N GLN A 71 -10.29 -5.66 -9.14
CA GLN A 71 -9.50 -6.68 -9.83
C GLN A 71 -9.16 -6.18 -11.23
N GLY A 72 -7.87 -6.05 -11.53
CA GLY A 72 -7.44 -5.50 -12.81
C GLY A 72 -5.95 -5.18 -12.87
N GLY A 73 -5.56 -4.46 -13.91
CA GLY A 73 -4.19 -4.02 -14.13
C GLY A 73 -3.79 -2.84 -13.24
N PHE A 74 -2.51 -2.70 -12.94
CA PHE A 74 -1.95 -1.56 -12.26
C PHE A 74 -0.86 -0.94 -13.12
N GLN A 75 -0.95 0.37 -13.31
CA GLN A 75 0.13 1.15 -13.88
C GLN A 75 1.12 1.53 -12.78
N TYR A 76 2.32 0.99 -12.87
CA TYR A 76 3.41 1.32 -11.95
C TYR A 76 4.12 2.61 -12.36
N SER A 77 4.41 3.48 -11.38
CA SER A 77 5.05 4.77 -11.63
C SER A 77 6.59 4.72 -11.63
N GLY A 78 7.18 3.65 -11.12
CA GLY A 78 8.63 3.49 -11.03
C GLY A 78 9.24 2.88 -12.29
N ASN A 79 10.55 2.62 -12.22
CA ASN A 79 11.34 2.11 -13.34
C ASN A 79 12.05 0.78 -13.03
N GLU A 80 11.98 0.30 -11.79
CA GLU A 80 12.58 -0.97 -11.36
C GLU A 80 11.52 -2.07 -11.19
N ILE A 81 11.96 -3.33 -11.18
CA ILE A 81 11.06 -4.44 -10.85
C ILE A 81 10.92 -4.49 -9.33
N ILE A 82 9.68 -4.50 -8.85
CA ILE A 82 9.37 -4.60 -7.40
C ILE A 82 9.03 -6.04 -7.02
N ASP A 83 9.41 -6.44 -5.80
CA ASP A 83 8.94 -7.71 -5.22
C ASP A 83 7.55 -7.53 -4.61
N THR A 84 6.52 -7.93 -5.35
CA THR A 84 5.12 -7.77 -4.92
C THR A 84 4.71 -8.68 -3.76
N ARG A 85 5.60 -9.56 -3.30
CA ARG A 85 5.38 -10.41 -2.12
C ARG A 85 5.96 -9.83 -0.84
N ASP A 86 6.73 -8.75 -0.94
CA ASP A 86 7.26 -8.04 0.22
C ASP A 86 6.17 -7.15 0.84
N GLN A 87 5.70 -7.49 2.03
CA GLN A 87 4.71 -6.68 2.75
C GLN A 87 5.23 -5.27 3.07
N THR A 88 6.53 -5.10 3.27
CA THR A 88 7.13 -3.81 3.61
C THR A 88 7.17 -2.84 2.43
N LEU A 89 6.88 -3.32 1.22
CA LEU A 89 6.75 -2.51 0.02
C LEU A 89 5.51 -1.61 0.07
N TYR A 90 4.45 -2.04 0.73
CA TYR A 90 3.14 -1.40 0.64
C TYR A 90 2.90 -0.44 1.79
N ALA A 91 2.43 0.78 1.46
CA ALA A 91 2.14 1.82 2.44
C ALA A 91 0.64 1.96 2.71
N ALA A 92 -0.17 2.15 1.66
CA ALA A 92 -1.60 2.40 1.79
C ALA A 92 -2.36 2.17 0.48
N TRP A 93 -3.68 2.02 0.58
CA TRP A 93 -4.62 2.01 -0.53
C TRP A 93 -5.68 3.11 -0.31
N ASP A 94 -5.95 3.95 -1.30
CA ASP A 94 -6.93 5.05 -1.19
C ASP A 94 -8.25 4.81 -1.95
N GLY A 95 -8.38 3.68 -2.63
CA GLY A 95 -9.52 3.37 -3.51
C GLY A 95 -9.15 3.31 -4.98
N ASP A 96 -8.07 3.98 -5.39
CA ASP A 96 -7.58 3.98 -6.78
C ASP A 96 -6.06 3.73 -6.88
N ILE A 97 -5.30 4.14 -5.87
CA ILE A 97 -3.83 4.12 -5.83
C ILE A 97 -3.35 3.27 -4.66
N LEU A 98 -2.45 2.33 -4.97
CA LEU A 98 -1.68 1.59 -4.00
C LEU A 98 -0.30 2.24 -3.86
N TYR A 99 -0.11 2.96 -2.75
CA TYR A 99 1.12 3.67 -2.42
C TYR A 99 2.17 2.70 -1.93
N LEU A 100 3.41 2.89 -2.40
CA LEU A 100 4.57 2.11 -1.97
C LEU A 100 5.41 2.92 -0.97
N THR A 101 6.14 2.22 -0.10
CA THR A 101 6.94 2.85 0.97
C THR A 101 8.13 3.66 0.45
N ASN A 102 8.56 3.42 -0.79
CA ASN A 102 9.61 4.18 -1.48
C ASN A 102 9.09 5.44 -2.20
N GLY A 103 7.79 5.75 -2.10
CA GLY A 103 7.17 6.92 -2.73
C GLY A 103 6.62 6.69 -4.14
N GLU A 104 6.86 5.51 -4.72
CA GLU A 104 6.25 5.09 -5.98
C GLU A 104 4.84 4.54 -5.77
N LYS A 105 4.15 4.23 -6.87
CA LYS A 105 2.71 3.96 -6.88
C LYS A 105 2.35 2.88 -7.89
N LEU A 106 1.32 2.12 -7.56
CA LEU A 106 0.56 1.27 -8.48
C LEU A 106 -0.84 1.89 -8.62
N VAL A 107 -1.12 2.49 -9.78
CA VAL A 107 -2.40 3.15 -10.07
C VAL A 107 -3.33 2.15 -10.74
N SER A 108 -4.52 1.93 -10.18
CA SER A 108 -5.52 1.05 -10.80
C SER A 108 -5.87 1.54 -12.20
N MET A 109 -6.00 0.59 -13.13
CA MET A 109 -6.43 0.87 -14.49
C MET A 109 -7.93 0.66 -14.57
N ALA A 110 -8.64 1.56 -15.25
CA ALA A 110 -10.05 1.37 -15.51
C ALA A 110 -10.26 0.02 -16.21
N THR A 111 -11.14 -0.81 -15.66
CA THR A 111 -11.64 -2.00 -16.33
C THR A 111 -12.56 -1.53 -17.46
N GLU A 112 -12.14 -1.74 -18.72
CA GLU A 112 -12.99 -1.54 -19.91
C GLU A 112 -14.20 -2.49 -19.92
#